data_AF-A0A1I7I0N4-F1
#
_entry.id   AF-A0A1I7I0N4-F1
#
_cell.length_a   1.000
_cell.length_b   1.000
_cell.length_c   1.000
_cell.angle_alpha   90.00
_cell.angle_beta   90.00
_cell.angle_gamma   90.00
#
_symmetry.space_group_name_H-M   'P 1'
#
loop_
_entity.id
_entity.type
_entity.pdbx_description
1 polymer ?
#
loop_
_entity_poly.entity_id
_entity_poly.type
_entity_poly.pdbx_seq_one_letter_code
_entity_poly.pdbx_strand_id
1 'polypeptide(L)' 'MADLRQALDHMRAGRWNEAHVVVQSDESQLGAWLHGILHIEEGDLGNAEYWYGQAQKDFDSRGTIEEELKRFEAELPE' A
#
# COMPACT_ATOMS: atom_id res chain seq x y z
N MET A 1 -0.34 10.33 -8.63
CA MET A 1 0.55 10.60 -7.46
C MET A 1 -0.16 11.34 -6.35
N ALA A 2 -0.88 12.43 -6.63
CA ALA A 2 -1.73 13.09 -5.63
C ALA A 2 -2.70 12.11 -4.95
N ASP A 3 -3.27 11.19 -5.73
CA ASP A 3 -4.17 10.14 -5.21
C ASP A 3 -3.44 9.15 -4.29
N LEU A 4 -2.20 8.77 -4.60
CA LEU A 4 -1.41 7.88 -3.73
C LEU A 4 -0.99 8.55 -2.41
N ARG A 5 -0.70 9.86 -2.42
CA ARG A 5 -0.48 10.63 -1.20
C ARG A 5 -1.75 10.64 -0.34
N GLN A 6 -2.89 10.88 -0.97
CA GLN A 6 -4.18 10.83 -0.29
C GLN A 6 -4.45 9.44 0.31
N ALA A 7 -4.19 8.36 -0.43
CA ALA A 7 -4.34 6.99 0.06
C ALA A 7 -3.47 6.74 1.30
N LEU A 8 -2.19 7.14 1.26
CA LEU A 8 -1.27 7.07 2.39
C LEU A 8 -1.82 7.82 3.62
N ASP A 9 -2.38 9.01 3.43
CA ASP A 9 -2.96 9.80 4.52
C ASP A 9 -4.23 9.16 5.11
N HIS A 10 -5.05 8.51 4.28
CA HIS A 10 -6.18 7.70 4.76
C HIS A 10 -5.70 6.51 5.58
N MET A 11 -4.69 5.78 5.12
CA MET A 11 -4.11 4.63 5.83
C MET A 11 -3.55 5.02 7.20
N ARG A 12 -2.79 6.12 7.28
CA ARG A 12 -2.25 6.64 8.55
C ARG A 12 -3.32 7.05 9.56
N ALA A 13 -4.49 7.44 9.06
CA ALA A 13 -5.62 7.81 9.90
C ALA A 13 -6.57 6.63 10.21
N GLY A 14 -6.21 5.40 9.82
CA GLY A 14 -7.04 4.20 9.99
C GLY A 14 -8.28 4.17 9.09
N ARG A 15 -8.34 5.02 8.05
CA ARG A 15 -9.44 5.09 7.07
C ARG A 15 -9.19 4.12 5.91
N TRP A 16 -9.03 2.83 6.25
CA TRP A 16 -8.61 1.78 5.32
C TRP A 16 -9.52 1.62 4.10
N ASN A 17 -10.84 1.71 4.28
CA ASN A 17 -11.80 1.62 3.18
C ASN A 17 -11.66 2.78 2.18
N GLU A 18 -11.42 3.99 2.68
CA GLU A 18 -11.20 5.17 1.82
C GLU A 18 -9.89 5.03 1.05
N ALA A 19 -8.83 4.52 1.70
CA ALA A 19 -7.59 4.19 1.02
C ALA A 19 -7.80 3.15 -0.08
N HIS A 20 -8.55 2.07 0.18
CA HIS A 20 -8.87 1.05 -0.83
C HIS A 20 -9.51 1.63 -2.08
N VAL A 21 -10.49 2.54 -1.93
CA VAL A 21 -11.16 3.19 -3.07
C VAL A 21 -10.16 3.97 -3.92
N VAL A 22 -9.24 4.68 -3.28
CA VAL A 22 -8.24 5.50 -3.97
C VAL A 22 -7.24 4.62 -4.72
N VAL A 23 -6.67 3.62 -4.04
CA VAL A 23 -5.65 2.74 -4.62
C VAL A 23 -6.25 1.82 -5.70
N GLN A 24 -7.53 1.46 -5.64
CA GLN A 24 -8.19 0.63 -6.65
C GLN A 24 -8.10 1.19 -8.08
N SER A 25 -7.99 2.51 -8.23
CA SER A 25 -7.89 3.16 -9.54
C SER A 25 -6.44 3.34 -10.02
N ASP A 26 -5.44 2.95 -9.20
CA ASP A 26 -4.02 3.11 -9.50
C ASP A 26 -3.38 1.75 -9.83
N GLU A 27 -3.03 1.58 -11.11
CA GLU A 27 -2.40 0.35 -11.65
C GLU A 27 -0.86 0.40 -11.61
N SER A 28 -0.25 1.39 -10.96
CA SER A 28 1.20 1.50 -10.87
C SER A 28 1.78 0.54 -9.82
N GLN A 29 3.11 0.34 -9.85
CA GLN A 29 3.80 -0.45 -8.82
C GLN A 29 3.64 0.16 -7.42
N LEU A 30 3.55 1.49 -7.33
CA LEU A 30 3.28 2.18 -6.06
C LEU A 30 1.85 1.92 -5.59
N GLY A 31 0.86 1.97 -6.48
CA GLY A 31 -0.52 1.59 -6.18
C GLY A 31 -0.61 0.13 -5.70
N ALA A 32 0.03 -0.79 -6.42
CA ALA A 32 0.12 -2.19 -6.03
C ALA A 32 0.73 -2.37 -4.63
N TRP A 33 1.74 -1.59 -4.25
CA TRP A 33 2.33 -1.68 -2.90
C TRP A 33 1.33 -1.29 -1.82
N LEU A 34 0.61 -0.17 -1.99
CA LEU A 34 -0.42 0.22 -1.02
C LEU A 34 -1.57 -0.78 -0.94
N HIS A 35 -1.99 -1.40 -2.07
CA HIS A 35 -2.95 -2.51 -2.05
C HIS A 35 -2.45 -3.68 -1.22
N GLY A 36 -1.18 -4.04 -1.40
CA GLY A 36 -0.53 -5.08 -0.61
C GLY A 36 -0.61 -4.78 0.89
N ILE A 37 -0.26 -3.55 1.29
CA ILE A 37 -0.30 -3.13 2.70
C ILE A 37 -1.74 -3.15 3.25
N LEU A 38 -2.73 -2.71 2.47
CA LEU A 38 -4.13 -2.76 2.87
C LEU A 38 -4.60 -4.20 3.17
N HIS A 39 -4.23 -5.16 2.31
CA HIS A 39 -4.59 -6.56 2.55
C HIS A 39 -3.86 -7.19 3.75
N ILE A 40 -2.69 -6.67 4.15
CA ILE A 40 -2.06 -7.06 5.43
C ILE A 40 -2.96 -6.65 6.61
N GLU A 41 -3.50 -5.44 6.58
CA GLU A 41 -4.42 -4.94 7.63
C GLU A 41 -5.71 -5.77 7.67
N GLU A 42 -6.24 -6.17 6.52
CA GLU A 42 -7.43 -7.02 6.43
C GLU A 42 -7.18 -8.48 6.87
N GLY A 43 -5.91 -8.88 7.02
CA GLY A 43 -5.51 -10.26 7.34
C GLY A 43 -5.50 -11.20 6.14
N ASP A 44 -5.66 -10.69 4.92
CA ASP A 44 -5.60 -11.45 3.67
C ASP A 44 -4.16 -11.47 3.13
N LEU A 45 -3.31 -12.28 3.79
CA LEU A 45 -1.90 -12.35 3.46
C LEU A 45 -1.64 -12.92 2.05
N GLY A 46 -2.54 -13.74 1.51
CA GLY A 46 -2.39 -14.31 0.17
C GLY A 46 -2.57 -13.25 -0.91
N ASN A 47 -3.58 -12.38 -0.78
CA ASN A 47 -3.71 -11.24 -1.67
C ASN A 47 -2.62 -10.20 -1.44
N ALA A 48 -2.21 -9.98 -0.19
CA ALA A 48 -1.10 -9.08 0.11
C ALA A 48 0.19 -9.51 -0.63
N GLU A 49 0.55 -10.79 -0.58
CA GLU A 49 1.71 -11.33 -1.30
C GLU A 49 1.61 -11.09 -2.81
N TYR A 50 0.45 -11.36 -3.42
CA TYR A 50 0.21 -11.12 -4.84
C TYR A 50 0.49 -9.67 -5.23
N TRP A 51 -0.01 -8.71 -4.45
CA TRP A 51 0.17 -7.28 -4.72
C TRP A 51 1.60 -6.79 -4.45
N TYR A 52 2.28 -7.32 -3.44
CA TYR A 52 3.72 -7.08 -3.25
C TYR A 52 4.51 -7.55 -4.47
N GLY A 53 4.16 -8.71 -5.04
CA GLY A 53 4.72 -9.19 -6.31
C GLY A 53 4.49 -8.22 -7.47
N GLN A 54 3.27 -7.66 -7.61
CA GLN A 54 2.97 -6.64 -8.63
C GLN A 54 3.78 -5.34 -8.41
N ALA A 55 4.04 -5.00 -7.15
CA ALA A 55 4.86 -3.85 -6.76
C ALA A 55 6.38 -4.08 -6.92
N GLN A 56 6.82 -5.27 -7.37
CA GLN A 56 8.21 -5.69 -7.41
C GLN A 56 8.90 -5.60 -6.03
N LYS A 57 8.15 -5.85 -4.95
CA LYS A 57 8.64 -5.92 -3.58
C LYS A 57 8.57 -7.36 -3.09
N ASP A 58 9.54 -7.76 -2.28
CA ASP A 58 9.54 -9.07 -1.64
C ASP A 58 8.63 -9.02 -0.39
N PHE A 59 7.57 -9.83 -0.40
CA PHE A 59 6.61 -9.90 0.69
C PHE A 59 7.24 -10.45 1.96
N ASP A 60 8.17 -11.40 1.88
CA ASP A 60 8.74 -12.05 3.07
C ASP A 60 9.72 -11.15 3.83
N SER A 61 10.27 -10.13 3.17
CA SER A 61 11.14 -9.12 3.78
C SER A 61 10.42 -7.82 4.17
N ARG A 62 9.08 -7.80 4.13
CA ARG A 62 8.26 -6.65 4.53
C ARG A 62 8.45 -6.29 6.01
N GLY A 63 8.34 -5.00 6.32
CA GLY A 63 8.26 -4.53 7.69
C GLY A 63 6.84 -4.63 8.27
N THR A 64 6.66 -4.02 9.44
CA THR A 64 5.33 -3.68 9.96
C THR A 64 4.61 -2.72 9.01
N ILE A 65 3.28 -2.63 9.10
CA ILE A 65 2.48 -1.69 8.28
C ILE A 65 3.03 -0.27 8.39
N GLU A 66 3.36 0.21 9.61
CA GLU A 66 3.91 1.55 9.81
C GLU A 66 5.27 1.75 9.12
N GLU A 67 6.15 0.75 9.15
CA GLU A 67 7.44 0.79 8.45
C GLU A 67 7.25 0.81 6.94
N GLU A 68 6.32 0.01 6.42
CA GLU A 68 6.01 -0.05 4.99
C GLU A 68 5.41 1.26 4.50
N LEU A 69 4.49 1.88 5.24
CA LEU A 69 3.95 3.20 4.91
C LEU A 69 5.03 4.30 4.93
N LYS A 70 6.01 4.20 5.84
CA LYS A 70 7.15 5.13 5.88
C LYS A 70 8.09 4.92 4.69
N ARG A 71 8.37 3.68 4.30
CA ARG A 71 9.18 3.36 3.11
C ARG A 71 8.47 3.84 1.84
N PHE A 72 7.16 3.60 1.75
CA PHE A 72 6.33 4.09 0.66
C PHE A 72 6.40 5.61 0.51
N GLU A 73 6.24 6.35 1.61
CA GLU A 73 6.34 7.82 1.59
C GLU A 73 7.67 8.33 1.03
N ALA A 74 8.78 7.64 1.34
CA ALA A 74 10.10 8.01 0.86
C ALA A 74 10.30 7.71 -0.64
N GLU A 75 9.54 6.77 -1.21
CA GLU A 75 9.55 6.44 -2.64
C GLU A 75 8.50 7.23 -3.43
N LEU A 76 7.58 7.94 -2.75
CA LEU A 76 6.59 8.76 -3.43
C LEU A 76 7.26 10.02 -4.02
N PRO A 77 7.14 10.27 -5.34
CA PRO A 77 7.71 11.47 -5.94
C PRO A 77 7.02 12.74 -5.43
N GLU A 78 7.76 13.85 -5.42
CA GLU A 78 7.26 15.19 -5.04
C GLU A 78 6.08 15.66 -5.89
#